data_AF-A0A2E0X3E3-F1
#
_entry.id   AF-A0A2E0X3E3-F1
#
_cell.length_a   1.000
_cell.length_b   1.000
_cell.length_c   1.000
_cell.angle_alpha   90.00
_cell.angle_beta   90.00
_cell.angle_gamma   90.00
#
_symmetry.space_group_name_H-M   'P 1'
#
loop_
_entity.id
_entity.type
_entity.pdbx_description
1 polymer ?
#
loop_
_entity_poly.entity_id
_entity_poly.type
_entity_poly.pdbx_seq_one_letter_code
_entity_poly.pdbx_strand_id
1 'polypeptide(L)'
;MIQCTQQEIASFIGVDINTLRQHSEFLTIYNKGQDAGKMSLRRKQWAALERGNTTMLIWLGKQYLGQRDRHDVEHGGEVTSKVITVPMAESLGDWEQAATQAQKRLREEVRH
;
A
#
# COMPACT_ATOMS: atom_id res chain seq x y z
N MET A 1 -16.25 16.57 -6.75
CA MET A 1 -17.06 15.43 -7.21
C MET A 1 -17.28 14.56 -5.99
N ILE A 2 -18.53 14.44 -5.54
CA ILE A 2 -18.90 13.60 -4.42
C ILE A 2 -19.08 12.19 -4.98
N GLN A 3 -18.33 11.21 -4.46
CA GLN A 3 -18.49 9.80 -4.80
C GLN A 3 -19.72 9.24 -4.08
N CYS A 4 -20.90 9.75 -4.42
CA CYS A 4 -22.15 9.27 -3.83
C CYS A 4 -22.43 7.83 -4.27
N THR A 5 -22.94 7.04 -3.34
CA THR A 5 -23.40 5.69 -3.60
C THR A 5 -24.72 5.71 -4.38
N GLN A 6 -25.04 4.62 -5.08
CA GLN A 6 -26.33 4.48 -5.77
C GLN A 6 -27.52 4.62 -4.81
N GLN A 7 -27.35 4.23 -3.54
CA GLN A 7 -28.39 4.33 -2.51
C GLN A 7 -28.67 5.79 -2.13
N GLU A 8 -27.62 6.60 -1.96
CA GLU A 8 -27.76 8.05 -1.71
C GLU A 8 -28.43 8.75 -2.89
N ILE A 9 -28.09 8.36 -4.12
CA ILE A 9 -28.73 8.88 -5.34
C ILE A 9 -30.21 8.49 -5.37
N ALA A 10 -30.54 7.23 -5.06
CA ALA A 10 -31.90 6.72 -5.01
C ALA A 10 -32.76 7.48 -3.99
N SER A 11 -32.23 7.67 -2.78
CA SER A 11 -32.88 8.47 -1.74
C SER A 11 -33.06 9.93 -2.13
N PHE A 12 -32.09 10.52 -2.83
CA PHE A 12 -32.17 11.92 -3.28
C PHE A 12 -33.26 12.14 -4.34
N ILE A 13 -33.41 11.22 -5.29
CA ILE A 13 -34.41 11.33 -6.37
C ILE A 13 -35.76 10.67 -6.02
N GLY A 14 -35.86 10.02 -4.85
CA GLY A 14 -37.10 9.43 -4.36
C GLY A 14 -37.54 8.15 -5.09
N VAL A 15 -36.60 7.38 -5.63
CA VAL A 15 -36.90 6.09 -6.30
C VAL A 15 -36.24 4.92 -5.59
N ASP A 16 -36.76 3.72 -5.80
CA ASP A 16 -36.14 2.51 -5.28
C ASP A 16 -34.80 2.21 -5.96
N ILE A 17 -33.84 1.68 -5.19
CA ILE A 17 -32.50 1.37 -5.70
C ILE A 17 -32.53 0.30 -6.80
N ASN A 18 -33.48 -0.64 -6.75
CA ASN A 18 -33.58 -1.69 -7.77
C ASN A 18 -34.04 -1.11 -9.11
N THR A 19 -34.92 -0.11 -9.09
CA THR A 19 -35.32 0.63 -10.30
C THR A 19 -34.08 1.26 -10.95
N LEU A 20 -33.27 1.99 -10.17
CA LEU A 20 -32.02 2.59 -10.65
C LEU A 20 -31.03 1.57 -11.24
N ARG A 21 -30.92 0.38 -10.63
CA ARG A 21 -30.02 -0.68 -11.10
C ARG A 21 -30.50 -1.36 -12.38
N GLN A 22 -31.80 -1.34 -12.66
CA GLN A 22 -32.36 -1.90 -13.90
C GLN A 22 -32.16 -0.96 -15.10
N HIS A 23 -31.92 0.33 -14.87
CA HIS A 23 -31.65 1.29 -15.94
C HIS A 23 -30.18 1.26 -16.39
N SER A 24 -29.93 0.61 -17.53
CA SER A 24 -28.58 0.46 -18.12
C SER A 24 -27.90 1.79 -18.46
N GLU A 25 -28.67 2.81 -18.87
CA GLU A 25 -28.17 4.16 -19.13
C GLU A 25 -27.64 4.82 -17.86
N PHE A 26 -28.39 4.71 -16.76
CA PHE A 26 -27.94 5.21 -15.45
C PHE A 26 -26.64 4.53 -15.02
N LEU A 27 -26.54 3.21 -15.13
CA LEU A 27 -25.31 2.48 -14.78
C LEU A 27 -24.11 2.96 -15.59
N THR A 28 -24.31 3.22 -16.89
CA THR A 28 -23.25 3.73 -17.77
C THR A 28 -22.77 5.10 -17.32
N ILE A 29 -23.69 6.03 -17.05
CA ILE A 29 -23.37 7.38 -16.58
C ILE A 29 -22.71 7.34 -15.20
N TYR A 30 -23.24 6.51 -14.30
CA TYR A 30 -22.73 6.32 -12.95
C TYR A 30 -21.29 5.81 -12.97
N ASN A 31 -21.00 4.76 -13.74
CA ASN A 31 -19.65 4.22 -13.87
C ASN A 31 -18.67 5.24 -14.45
N LYS A 32 -19.09 5.99 -15.48
CA LYS A 32 -18.29 7.08 -16.05
C LYS A 32 -17.98 8.16 -15.00
N GLY A 33 -18.98 8.54 -14.20
CA GLY A 33 -18.80 9.49 -13.08
C GLY A 33 -17.84 8.97 -12.02
N GLN A 34 -17.99 7.70 -11.62
CA GLN A 34 -17.11 7.04 -10.66
C GLN A 34 -15.66 7.03 -11.12
N ASP A 35 -15.41 6.71 -12.39
CA ASP A 35 -14.06 6.69 -12.94
C ASP A 35 -13.47 8.09 -13.07
N ALA A 36 -14.28 9.09 -13.46
CA ALA A 36 -13.86 10.49 -13.41
C ALA A 36 -13.49 10.95 -11.99
N GLY A 37 -14.25 10.52 -10.98
CA GLY A 37 -13.97 10.76 -9.57
C GLY A 37 -12.66 10.13 -9.13
N LYS A 38 -12.43 8.85 -9.46
CA LYS A 38 -11.18 8.14 -9.18
C LYS A 38 -9.98 8.81 -9.86
N MET A 39 -10.11 9.23 -11.12
CA MET A 39 -9.07 9.97 -11.83
C MET A 39 -8.74 11.31 -11.16
N SER A 40 -9.76 12.06 -10.72
CA SER A 40 -9.54 13.29 -9.96
C SER A 40 -8.85 13.03 -8.61
N LEU A 41 -9.21 11.95 -7.92
CA LEU A 41 -8.59 11.57 -6.65
C LEU A 41 -7.11 11.24 -6.84
N ARG A 42 -6.77 10.40 -7.83
CA ARG A 42 -5.37 10.05 -8.14
C ARG A 42 -4.52 11.27 -8.46
N ARG A 43 -5.04 12.23 -9.22
CA ARG A 43 -4.36 13.50 -9.49
C ARG A 43 -4.07 14.29 -8.21
N LYS A 44 -5.03 14.34 -7.28
CA LYS A 44 -4.84 15.02 -5.98
C LYS A 44 -3.84 14.27 -5.09
N GLN A 45 -3.87 12.94 -5.09
CA GLN A 45 -2.91 12.10 -4.37
C GLN A 45 -1.49 12.35 -4.89
N TRP A 46 -1.31 12.44 -6.22
CA TRP A 46 -0.02 12.77 -6.83
C TRP A 46 0.45 14.19 -6.46
N ALA A 47 -0.42 15.19 -6.54
CA ALA A 47 -0.07 16.55 -6.13
C ALA A 47 0.26 16.66 -4.62
N ALA A 48 -0.37 15.84 -3.77
CA ALA A 48 -0.02 15.78 -2.35
C ALA A 48 1.35 15.14 -2.12
N LEU A 49 1.75 14.17 -2.95
CA LEU A 49 3.07 13.58 -2.95
C LEU A 49 4.15 14.61 -3.27
N GLU A 50 3.96 15.39 -4.33
CA GLU A 50 4.87 16.45 -4.76
C GLU A 50 5.08 17.51 -3.67
N ARG A 51 4.10 17.69 -2.78
CA ARG A 51 4.18 18.60 -1.62
C ARG A 51 4.81 17.97 -0.37
N GLY A 52 5.33 16.75 -0.46
CA GLY A 52 6.03 16.08 0.63
C GLY A 52 5.13 15.32 1.61
N ASN A 53 3.92 14.91 1.22
CA ASN A 53 3.09 14.06 2.07
C ASN A 53 3.62 12.60 2.12
N THR A 54 4.40 12.28 3.16
CA THR A 54 5.00 10.94 3.37
C THR A 54 3.97 9.81 3.47
N THR A 55 2.81 10.05 4.08
CA THR A 55 1.73 9.04 4.16
C THR A 55 1.23 8.67 2.77
N MET A 56 1.10 9.65 1.87
CA MET A 56 0.70 9.41 0.50
C MET A 56 1.77 8.65 -0.30
N LEU A 57 3.06 8.88 -0.02
CA LEU A 57 4.17 8.13 -0.60
C LEU A 57 4.08 6.63 -0.24
N ILE A 58 3.87 6.33 1.05
CA ILE A 58 3.71 4.95 1.52
C ILE A 58 2.48 4.31 0.86
N TRP A 59 1.36 5.02 0.81
CA TRP A 59 0.13 4.51 0.22
C TRP A 59 0.28 4.20 -1.27
N LEU A 60 0.86 5.13 -2.04
CA LEU A 60 1.11 4.92 -3.48
C LEU A 60 2.15 3.81 -3.71
N GLY A 61 3.19 3.70 -2.87
CA GLY A 61 4.15 2.61 -2.93
C GLY A 61 3.48 1.24 -2.74
N LYS A 62 2.53 1.15 -1.82
CA LYS A 62 1.72 -0.07 -1.64
C LYS A 62 0.85 -0.37 -2.87
N GLN A 63 0.16 0.64 -3.40
CA GLN A 63 -0.78 0.44 -4.51
C GLN A 63 -0.10 0.17 -5.86
N TYR A 64 0.99 0.86 -6.18
CA TYR A 64 1.61 0.83 -7.50
C TYR A 64 2.91 0.00 -7.55
N LEU A 65 3.63 -0.13 -6.43
CA LEU A 65 4.90 -0.89 -6.36
C LEU A 65 4.73 -2.24 -5.65
N GLY A 66 3.51 -2.60 -5.26
CA GLY A 66 3.22 -3.88 -4.60
C GLY A 66 3.85 -4.05 -3.23
N GLN A 67 4.26 -2.94 -2.58
CA GLN A 67 4.76 -2.99 -1.21
C GLN A 67 3.62 -3.46 -0.28
N ARG A 68 3.91 -4.41 0.60
CA ARG A 68 2.95 -4.92 1.59
C ARG A 68 3.45 -4.59 2.98
N ASP A 69 2.54 -4.24 3.89
CA ASP A 69 2.88 -4.24 5.31
C ASP A 69 3.13 -5.68 5.73
N ARG A 70 4.32 -5.97 6.24
CA ARG A 70 4.63 -7.24 6.89
C ARG A 70 4.29 -7.08 8.36
N HIS A 71 3.15 -7.60 8.78
CA HIS A 71 2.84 -7.75 10.19
C HIS A 71 3.33 -9.12 10.63
N ASP A 72 4.54 -9.19 11.20
CA ASP A 72 4.94 -10.37 11.98
C ASP A 72 4.15 -10.33 13.28
N VAL A 73 3.06 -11.12 13.33
CA VAL A 73 2.34 -11.39 14.56
C VAL A 73 2.97 -12.63 15.18
N GLU A 74 4.04 -12.46 15.94
CA GLU A 74 4.58 -13.52 16.78
C GLU A 74 3.73 -13.60 18.07
N HIS A 75 2.90 -14.63 18.18
CA HIS A 75 2.36 -15.05 19.47
C HIS A 75 3.35 -16.03 20.11
N GLY A 76 4.07 -15.56 21.14
CA GLY A 76 4.69 -16.39 22.16
C GLY A 76 6.15 -16.80 21.91
N GLY A 77 7.08 -15.89 22.17
CA GLY A 77 8.50 -16.20 22.33
C GLY A 77 9.22 -14.98 22.91
N GLU A 78 9.94 -15.15 24.01
CA GLU A 78 10.67 -14.09 24.69
C GLU A 78 11.67 -13.42 23.72
N VAL A 79 11.40 -12.16 23.38
CA VAL A 79 12.21 -11.40 22.41
C VAL A 79 13.50 -10.95 23.10
N THR A 80 14.58 -11.71 22.91
CA THR A 80 15.94 -11.24 23.19
C THR A 80 16.47 -10.48 21.98
N SER A 81 16.26 -9.16 21.96
CA SER A 81 16.85 -8.30 20.93
C SER A 81 18.38 -8.23 21.14
N LYS A 82 19.15 -9.07 20.45
CA LYS A 82 20.58 -8.82 20.26
C LYS A 82 20.73 -7.64 19.30
N VAL A 83 21.12 -6.49 19.84
CA VAL A 83 21.54 -5.32 19.06
C VAL A 83 22.78 -5.74 18.26
N ILE A 84 22.62 -5.97 16.97
CA ILE A 84 23.74 -6.11 16.04
C ILE A 84 24.15 -4.69 15.65
N THR A 85 25.19 -4.17 16.27
CA THR A 85 25.84 -2.94 15.83
C THR A 85 26.50 -3.23 14.49
N VAL A 86 25.85 -2.81 13.39
CA VAL A 86 26.45 -2.91 12.06
C VAL A 86 27.39 -1.71 11.89
N PRO A 87 28.70 -1.91 11.71
CA PRO A 87 29.61 -0.81 11.43
C PRO A 87 29.23 -0.19 10.08
N MET A 88 29.19 1.15 10.04
CA MET A 88 28.89 1.91 8.83
C MET A 88 29.97 1.64 7.79
N ALA A 89 29.69 0.79 6.80
CA ALA A 89 30.61 0.53 5.70
C ALA A 89 30.43 1.60 4.62
N GLU A 90 31.53 2.28 4.28
CA GLU A 90 31.57 3.48 3.44
C GLU A 90 31.34 3.21 1.94
N SER A 91 31.23 1.95 1.50
CA SER A 91 30.94 1.61 0.11
C SER A 91 30.07 0.36 -0.07
N LEU A 92 29.28 0.32 -1.14
CA LEU A 92 28.36 -0.78 -1.49
C LEU A 92 29.07 -2.13 -1.76
N GLY A 93 30.36 -2.12 -2.11
CA GLY A 93 31.13 -3.35 -2.37
C GLY A 93 31.49 -4.13 -1.10
N ASP A 94 31.51 -3.46 0.05
CA ASP A 94 31.90 -4.06 1.33
C ASP A 94 30.78 -4.90 1.95
N TRP A 95 29.52 -4.59 1.61
CA TRP A 95 28.34 -5.29 2.11
C TRP A 95 28.22 -6.71 1.56
N GLU A 96 28.60 -6.92 0.30
CA GLU A 96 28.53 -8.23 -0.34
C GLU A 96 29.58 -9.19 0.23
N GLN A 97 30.78 -8.67 0.53
CA GLN A 97 31.85 -9.43 1.18
C GLN A 97 31.50 -9.74 2.64
N ALA A 98 30.99 -8.76 3.39
CA ALA A 98 30.55 -8.95 4.77
C ALA A 98 29.39 -9.96 4.88
N ALA A 99 28.40 -9.89 3.98
CA ALA A 99 27.28 -10.83 3.95
C ALA A 99 27.74 -12.26 3.62
N THR A 100 28.68 -12.41 2.67
CA THR A 100 29.25 -13.71 2.31
C THR A 100 30.02 -14.33 3.47
N GLN A 101 30.75 -13.52 4.24
CA GLN A 101 31.52 -13.98 5.39
C GLN A 101 30.63 -14.37 6.58
N ALA A 102 29.54 -13.62 6.81
CA ALA A 102 28.53 -13.95 7.80
C ALA A 102 27.81 -15.28 7.45
N GLN A 103 27.47 -15.50 6.18
CA GLN A 103 26.86 -16.76 5.72
C GLN A 103 27.78 -17.97 5.90
N LYS A 104 29.10 -17.80 5.71
CA LYS A 104 30.07 -18.88 5.98
C LYS A 104 30.15 -19.22 7.47
N ARG A 105 30.22 -18.22 8.35
CA ARG A 105 30.25 -18.44 9.81
C ARG A 105 28.99 -19.16 10.31
N LEU A 106 27.82 -18.73 9.85
CA LEU A 106 26.55 -19.41 10.17
C LEU A 106 26.52 -20.87 9.67
N ARG A 107 27.10 -21.16 8.50
CA ARG A 107 27.20 -22.54 7.99
C ARG A 107 28.18 -23.41 8.78
N GLU A 108 29.17 -22.83 9.43
CA GLU A 108 30.13 -23.54 10.28
C GLU A 108 29.55 -23.82 11.68
N GLU A 109 28.81 -22.87 12.25
CA GLU A 109 28.12 -23.05 13.54
C GLU A 109 26.98 -24.08 13.46
N VAL A 110 26.27 -24.17 12.33
CA VAL A 110 25.18 -25.15 12.14
C VAL A 110 25.70 -26.57 11.85
N ARG A 111 27.00 -26.74 11.59
CA ARG A 111 27.61 -28.06 11.32
C ARG A 111 28.12 -28.76 12.60
N HIS A 112 28.15 -28.09 13.75
CA HIS A 112 28.49 -28.69 15.04
C HIS A 112 27.26 -28.98 15.88
#